data_AF-A0A3A6PC23-F1
#
_entry.id   AF-A0A3A6PC23-F1
#
_cell.length_a   1.000
_cell.length_b   1.000
_cell.length_c   1.000
_cell.angle_alpha   90.00
_cell.angle_beta   90.00
_cell.angle_gamma   90.00
#
_symmetry.space_group_name_H-M   'P 1'
#
loop_
_entity.id
_entity.type
_entity.pdbx_description
1 polymer ?
#
loop_
_entity_poly.entity_id
_entity_poly.type
_entity_poly.pdbx_seq_one_letter_code
_entity_poly.pdbx_strand_id
1 'polypeptide(L)'
;MTGAAIHGFILALGLILPLGAQNAFVLTQGTVHRRFIKVLPVVIAASLCDTILITLAVLGVSMIVLEHDWIKGLLYVLGCGFLIFTGWTTWKSRLEVRSIQQDSSGLSPKKQIGFAVTVSLLNPHAVLDTVGVIGASSVQYAGTAKLVFAIVCIITSWIWFIGLGAAGRFIRQRAGSSGIITLIPVLSAIMMWGTAFYLGYRFILLLQGQA
;
A
#
# COMPACT_ATOMS: atom_id res chain seq x y z
N MET A 1 1.69 -15.94 22.63
CA MET A 1 1.65 -16.18 21.16
C MET A 1 0.38 -15.63 20.53
N THR A 2 -0.82 -15.96 21.04
CA THR A 2 -2.11 -15.46 20.52
C THR A 2 -2.21 -13.92 20.50
N GLY A 3 -1.76 -13.25 21.55
CA GLY A 3 -1.75 -11.78 21.60
C GLY A 3 -0.88 -11.13 20.50
N ALA A 4 0.26 -11.75 20.16
CA ALA A 4 1.13 -11.28 19.08
C ALA A 4 0.47 -11.49 17.70
N ALA A 5 -0.23 -12.60 17.51
CA ALA A 5 -1.00 -12.86 16.29
C ALA A 5 -2.14 -11.84 16.10
N ILE A 6 -2.98 -11.64 17.13
CA ILE A 6 -4.10 -10.69 17.06
C ILE A 6 -3.58 -9.26 16.82
N HIS A 7 -2.53 -8.87 17.54
CA HIS A 7 -1.93 -7.55 17.35
C HIS A 7 -1.38 -7.36 15.94
N GLY A 8 -0.59 -8.31 15.43
CA GLY A 8 -0.07 -8.25 14.06
C GLY A 8 -1.18 -8.20 13.01
N PHE A 9 -2.25 -8.98 13.20
CA PHE A 9 -3.41 -8.96 12.31
C PHE A 9 -4.08 -7.57 12.26
N ILE A 10 -4.41 -6.99 13.42
CA ILE A 10 -5.09 -5.70 13.51
C ILE A 10 -4.22 -4.58 12.94
N LEU A 11 -2.93 -4.58 13.28
CA LEU A 11 -1.98 -3.57 12.86
C LEU A 11 -1.76 -3.60 11.34
N ALA A 12 -1.50 -4.78 10.78
CA ALA A 12 -1.33 -4.95 9.34
C ALA A 12 -2.61 -4.60 8.58
N LEU A 13 -3.78 -5.03 9.06
CA LEU A 13 -5.05 -4.67 8.43
C LEU A 13 -5.28 -3.15 8.47
N GLY A 14 -5.03 -2.50 9.61
CA GLY A 14 -5.21 -1.05 9.76
C GLY A 14 -4.29 -0.21 8.86
N LEU A 15 -3.07 -0.68 8.59
CA LEU A 15 -2.11 0.01 7.72
C LEU A 15 -2.38 -0.22 6.24
N ILE A 16 -2.81 -1.43 5.87
CA ILE A 16 -2.97 -1.79 4.46
C ILE A 16 -4.37 -1.41 3.96
N LEU A 17 -5.37 -1.25 4.82
CA LEU A 17 -6.75 -0.93 4.42
C LEU A 17 -6.93 0.45 3.75
N PRO A 18 -6.26 1.54 4.18
CA PRO A 18 -6.32 2.83 3.50
C PRO A 18 -6.03 2.73 2.00
N LEU A 19 -6.91 3.27 1.16
CA LEU A 19 -6.82 3.11 -0.30
C LEU A 19 -5.79 4.05 -0.92
N GLY A 20 -4.50 3.70 -0.84
CA GLY A 20 -3.43 4.35 -1.61
C GLY A 20 -3.36 3.89 -3.08
N ALA A 21 -2.36 4.39 -3.83
CA ALA A 21 -2.18 4.07 -5.26
C ALA A 21 -2.03 2.57 -5.55
N GLN A 22 -1.34 1.81 -4.68
CA GLN A 22 -1.17 0.36 -4.85
C GLN A 22 -2.50 -0.38 -4.75
N ASN A 23 -3.28 -0.09 -3.70
CA ASN A 23 -4.60 -0.69 -3.49
C ASN A 23 -5.56 -0.34 -4.61
N ALA A 24 -5.60 0.94 -5.01
CA ALA A 24 -6.41 1.42 -6.12
C ALA A 24 -6.05 0.69 -7.42
N PHE A 25 -4.76 0.48 -7.66
CA PHE A 25 -4.28 -0.20 -8.85
C PHE A 25 -4.64 -1.69 -8.86
N VAL A 26 -4.43 -2.42 -7.76
CA VAL A 26 -4.83 -3.84 -7.62
C VAL A 26 -6.33 -3.99 -7.86
N LEU A 27 -7.15 -3.12 -7.23
CA LEU A 27 -8.60 -3.10 -7.39
C LEU A 27 -8.99 -2.83 -8.85
N THR A 28 -8.32 -1.87 -9.51
CA THR A 28 -8.54 -1.54 -10.93
C THR A 28 -8.13 -2.67 -11.86
N GLN A 29 -7.05 -3.40 -11.59
CA GLN A 29 -6.72 -4.60 -12.39
C GLN A 29 -7.80 -5.67 -12.26
N GLY A 30 -8.40 -5.81 -11.06
CA GLY A 30 -9.57 -6.64 -10.82
C GLY A 30 -10.79 -6.24 -11.65
N THR A 31 -11.03 -4.93 -11.83
CA THR A 31 -12.16 -4.43 -12.64
C THR A 31 -11.91 -4.52 -14.15
N VAL A 32 -10.66 -4.44 -14.60
CA VAL A 32 -10.30 -4.49 -16.03
C VAL A 32 -10.28 -5.94 -16.55
N HIS A 33 -9.68 -6.88 -15.81
CA HIS A 33 -9.45 -8.24 -16.31
C HIS A 33 -10.62 -9.20 -16.09
N ARG A 34 -11.06 -9.86 -17.17
CA ARG A 34 -12.14 -10.87 -17.14
C ARG A 34 -11.79 -12.18 -16.46
N ARG A 35 -10.52 -12.53 -16.28
CA ARG A 35 -10.09 -13.76 -15.58
C ARG A 35 -9.17 -13.37 -14.43
N PHE A 36 -9.44 -13.91 -13.23
CA PHE A 36 -8.66 -13.59 -12.03
C PHE A 36 -7.17 -13.90 -12.20
N ILE A 37 -6.82 -14.92 -12.99
CA ILE A 37 -5.43 -15.27 -13.30
C ILE A 37 -4.62 -14.11 -13.90
N LYS A 38 -5.27 -13.16 -14.59
CA LYS A 38 -4.62 -11.97 -15.17
C LYS A 38 -4.37 -10.85 -14.14
N VAL A 39 -4.93 -10.97 -12.94
CA VAL A 39 -4.75 -10.06 -11.79
C VAL A 39 -3.66 -10.58 -10.85
N LEU A 40 -3.34 -11.88 -10.92
CA LEU A 40 -2.29 -12.47 -10.09
C LEU A 40 -0.93 -11.79 -10.19
N PRO A 41 -0.46 -11.30 -11.35
CA PRO A 41 0.85 -10.62 -11.42
C PRO A 41 0.94 -9.42 -10.48
N VAL A 42 -0.07 -8.54 -10.46
CA VAL A 42 -0.08 -7.39 -9.53
C VAL A 42 -0.23 -7.85 -8.08
N VAL A 43 -1.09 -8.84 -7.79
CA VAL A 43 -1.32 -9.33 -6.42
C VAL A 43 -0.05 -9.94 -5.84
N ILE A 44 0.63 -10.81 -6.60
CA ILE A 44 1.85 -11.47 -6.15
C ILE A 44 2.97 -10.43 -5.97
N ALA A 45 3.13 -9.49 -6.91
CA ALA A 45 4.13 -8.45 -6.79
C ALA A 45 3.92 -7.56 -5.56
N ALA A 46 2.68 -7.10 -5.33
CA ALA A 46 2.29 -6.32 -4.16
C ALA A 46 2.59 -7.07 -2.86
N SER A 47 2.10 -8.32 -2.74
CA SER A 47 2.30 -9.13 -1.54
C SER A 47 3.76 -9.45 -1.26
N LEU A 48 4.57 -9.67 -2.30
CA LEU A 48 6.02 -9.89 -2.15
C LEU A 48 6.74 -8.63 -1.70
N CYS A 49 6.37 -7.45 -2.22
CA CYS A 49 6.94 -6.18 -1.76
C CYS A 49 6.63 -5.95 -0.28
N ASP A 50 5.38 -6.14 0.14
CA ASP A 50 4.99 -6.06 1.56
C ASP A 50 5.72 -7.09 2.41
N THR A 51 5.89 -8.32 1.91
CA THR A 51 6.67 -9.36 2.62
C THR A 51 8.10 -8.90 2.87
N ILE A 52 8.74 -8.31 1.86
CA ILE A 52 10.11 -7.76 1.97
C ILE A 52 10.13 -6.60 2.99
N LEU A 53 9.23 -5.62 2.86
CA LEU A 53 9.18 -4.46 3.74
C LEU A 53 8.91 -4.84 5.20
N ILE A 54 7.92 -5.71 5.45
CA ILE A 54 7.58 -6.21 6.79
C ILE A 54 8.76 -6.96 7.39
N THR A 55 9.39 -7.85 6.61
CA THR A 55 10.55 -8.62 7.08
C THR A 55 11.70 -7.70 7.46
N LEU A 56 12.05 -6.74 6.60
CA LEU A 56 13.11 -5.76 6.88
C LEU A 56 12.80 -4.89 8.11
N ALA A 57 11.56 -4.41 8.23
CA ALA A 57 11.12 -3.61 9.36
C ALA A 57 11.24 -4.38 10.69
N VAL A 58 10.83 -5.64 10.72
CA VAL A 58 10.88 -6.50 11.92
C VAL A 58 12.34 -6.92 12.26
N LEU A 59 13.18 -7.13 11.25
CA LEU A 59 14.58 -7.54 11.42
C LEU A 59 15.52 -6.43 11.93
N GLY A 60 15.11 -5.16 11.89
CA GLY A 60 15.84 -4.09 12.56
C GLY A 60 16.02 -2.80 11.78
N VAL A 61 15.54 -2.71 10.52
CA VAL A 61 15.53 -1.44 9.78
C VAL A 61 14.82 -0.33 10.57
N SER A 62 13.84 -0.72 11.39
CA SER A 62 13.07 0.22 12.19
C SER A 62 13.86 0.94 13.26
N MET A 63 14.86 0.29 13.86
CA MET A 63 15.74 0.95 14.82
C MET A 63 16.53 2.06 14.14
N ILE A 64 17.11 1.76 12.97
CA ILE A 64 17.94 2.70 12.21
C ILE A 64 17.13 3.93 11.81
N VAL A 65 15.94 3.73 11.24
CA VAL A 65 15.09 4.84 10.76
C VAL A 65 14.57 5.67 11.94
N LEU A 66 14.12 5.05 13.03
CA LEU A 66 13.50 5.77 14.13
C LEU A 66 14.51 6.57 14.98
N GLU A 67 15.75 6.10 15.07
CA GLU A 67 16.84 6.76 15.81
C GLU A 67 17.41 7.98 15.08
N HIS A 68 17.33 8.03 13.75
CA HIS A 68 17.97 9.08 12.96
C HIS A 68 16.95 10.05 12.36
N ASP A 69 16.83 11.23 12.96
CA ASP A 69 15.88 12.26 12.52
C ASP A 69 16.09 12.70 11.07
N TRP A 70 17.33 12.75 10.58
CA TRP A 70 17.58 13.11 9.18
C TRP A 70 17.01 12.07 8.20
N ILE A 71 17.00 10.78 8.56
CA ILE A 71 16.40 9.71 7.74
C ILE A 71 14.88 9.87 7.71
N LYS A 72 14.25 10.06 8.88
CA LYS A 72 12.80 10.34 8.98
C LYS A 72 12.43 11.56 8.16
N GLY A 73 13.19 12.65 8.28
CA GLY A 73 12.96 13.89 7.55
C GLY A 73 13.04 13.70 6.04
N LEU A 74 14.07 12.98 5.56
CA LEU A 74 14.21 12.65 4.15
C LEU A 74 13.02 11.82 3.64
N LEU A 75 12.61 10.79 4.40
CA LEU A 75 11.47 9.96 4.03
C LEU A 75 10.14 10.75 4.04
N TYR A 76 9.94 11.69 4.97
CA TYR A 76 8.76 12.55 4.98
C TYR A 76 8.69 13.45 3.75
N VAL A 77 9.80 14.12 3.40
CA VAL A 77 9.85 15.02 2.23
C VAL A 77 9.65 14.24 0.93
N LEU A 78 10.41 13.13 0.74
CA LEU A 78 10.29 12.31 -0.46
C LEU A 78 8.91 11.64 -0.54
N GLY A 79 8.38 11.17 0.59
CA GLY A 79 7.05 10.57 0.69
C GLY A 79 5.94 11.55 0.33
N CYS A 80 6.02 12.79 0.83
CA CYS A 80 5.08 13.86 0.49
C CYS A 80 5.10 14.14 -1.02
N GLY A 81 6.28 14.36 -1.61
CA GLY A 81 6.40 14.58 -3.06
C GLY A 81 5.89 13.40 -3.89
N PHE A 82 6.23 12.17 -3.47
CA PHE A 82 5.78 10.94 -4.11
C PHE A 82 4.25 10.81 -4.08
N LEU A 83 3.61 11.08 -2.94
CA LEU A 83 2.15 11.00 -2.77
C LEU A 83 1.40 12.10 -3.54
N ILE A 84 1.93 13.32 -3.60
CA ILE A 84 1.36 14.38 -4.44
C ILE A 84 1.38 13.95 -5.92
N PHE A 85 2.54 13.49 -6.39
CA PHE A 85 2.72 13.04 -7.77
C PHE A 85 1.80 11.86 -8.10
N THR A 86 1.86 10.80 -7.30
CA THR A 86 1.07 9.59 -7.54
C THR A 86 -0.43 9.81 -7.32
N GLY A 87 -0.83 10.73 -6.43
CA GLY A 87 -2.21 11.16 -6.27
C GLY A 87 -2.72 11.89 -7.52
N TRP A 88 -1.89 12.75 -8.11
CA TRP A 88 -2.23 13.44 -9.37
C TRP A 88 -2.34 12.49 -10.57
N THR A 89 -1.42 11.54 -10.72
CA THR A 89 -1.50 10.53 -11.80
C THR A 89 -2.72 9.63 -11.63
N THR A 90 -3.06 9.26 -10.38
CA THR A 90 -4.24 8.45 -10.06
C THR A 90 -5.53 9.23 -10.28
N TRP A 91 -5.57 10.53 -9.95
CA TRP A 91 -6.71 11.39 -10.25
C TRP A 91 -6.97 11.50 -11.76
N LYS A 92 -5.92 11.66 -12.57
CA LYS A 92 -6.05 11.73 -14.03
C LYS A 92 -6.52 10.42 -14.66
N SER A 93 -6.11 9.28 -14.10
CA SER A 93 -6.47 7.96 -14.65
C SER A 93 -7.98 7.68 -14.61
N ARG A 94 -8.77 8.41 -13.81
CA ARG A 94 -10.25 8.33 -13.85
C ARG A 94 -10.85 8.58 -15.24
N LEU A 95 -10.15 9.35 -16.08
CA LEU A 95 -10.54 9.65 -17.45
C LEU A 95 -10.20 8.48 -18.39
N GLU A 96 -9.06 7.82 -18.16
CA GLU A 96 -8.59 6.65 -18.93
C GLU A 96 -9.39 5.39 -18.57
N VAL A 97 -9.84 5.25 -17.33
CA VAL A 97 -10.70 4.14 -16.91
C VAL A 97 -12.02 4.13 -17.70
N ARG A 98 -12.53 5.31 -18.10
CA ARG A 98 -13.69 5.41 -19.01
C ARG A 98 -13.37 4.91 -20.42
N SER A 99 -12.17 5.15 -20.95
CA SER A 99 -11.78 4.72 -22.30
C SER A 99 -11.35 3.24 -22.36
N ILE A 100 -10.66 2.73 -21.35
CA ILE A 100 -10.21 1.32 -21.26
C ILE A 100 -11.40 0.35 -21.13
N GLN A 101 -12.55 0.80 -20.62
CA GLN A 101 -13.77 -0.02 -20.67
C GLN A 101 -14.27 -0.28 -22.09
N GLN A 102 -13.89 0.54 -23.07
CA GLN A 102 -14.22 0.36 -24.49
C GLN A 102 -13.22 -0.53 -25.24
N ASP A 103 -11.93 -0.53 -24.85
CA ASP A 103 -10.88 -1.36 -25.48
C ASP A 103 -10.42 -2.52 -24.58
N SER A 104 -10.59 -3.75 -25.08
CA SER A 104 -10.54 -5.00 -24.30
C SER A 104 -9.16 -5.43 -23.80
N SER A 105 -8.10 -4.64 -23.97
CA SER A 105 -6.71 -5.01 -23.67
C SER A 105 -6.23 -4.34 -22.38
N GLY A 106 -6.50 -4.98 -21.24
CA GLY A 106 -5.89 -4.59 -19.96
C GLY A 106 -4.36 -4.64 -19.98
N LEU A 107 -3.71 -4.13 -18.93
CA LEU A 107 -2.24 -4.03 -18.84
C LEU A 107 -1.55 -5.39 -18.94
N SER A 108 -0.35 -5.40 -19.53
CA SER A 108 0.49 -6.60 -19.58
C SER A 108 1.04 -6.96 -18.20
N PRO A 109 1.34 -8.24 -17.92
CA PRO A 109 1.89 -8.67 -16.63
C PRO A 109 3.15 -7.91 -16.21
N LYS A 110 4.06 -7.61 -17.17
CA LYS A 110 5.29 -6.85 -16.89
C LYS A 110 4.98 -5.43 -16.38
N LYS A 111 4.01 -4.75 -16.99
CA LYS A 111 3.58 -3.40 -16.56
C LYS A 111 2.89 -3.45 -15.19
N GLN A 112 2.08 -4.47 -14.93
CA GLN A 112 1.45 -4.68 -13.63
C GLN A 112 2.49 -4.83 -12.51
N ILE A 113 3.48 -5.71 -12.72
CA ILE A 113 4.55 -5.95 -11.75
C ILE A 113 5.38 -4.68 -11.55
N GLY A 114 5.80 -4.01 -12.63
CA GLY A 114 6.59 -2.79 -12.54
C GLY A 114 5.89 -1.70 -11.74
N PHE A 115 4.60 -1.47 -12.00
CA PHE A 115 3.82 -0.49 -11.25
C PHE A 115 3.69 -0.86 -9.76
N ALA A 116 3.37 -2.13 -9.45
CA ALA A 116 3.28 -2.59 -8.07
C ALA A 116 4.60 -2.37 -7.32
N VAL A 117 5.73 -2.80 -7.89
CA VAL A 117 7.05 -2.64 -7.28
C VAL A 117 7.40 -1.16 -7.06
N THR A 118 7.13 -0.29 -8.03
CA THR A 118 7.37 1.16 -7.89
C THR A 118 6.53 1.76 -6.77
N VAL A 119 5.23 1.46 -6.70
CA VAL A 119 4.35 2.06 -5.71
C VAL A 119 4.52 1.47 -4.30
N SER A 120 5.06 0.24 -4.19
CA SER A 120 5.37 -0.36 -2.89
C SER A 120 6.77 0.03 -2.40
N LEU A 121 7.83 -0.36 -3.13
CA LEU A 121 9.20 -0.27 -2.62
C LEU A 121 9.82 1.11 -2.78
N LEU A 122 9.46 1.86 -3.83
CA LEU A 122 9.98 3.21 -4.06
C LEU A 122 9.13 4.29 -3.38
N ASN A 123 8.09 3.90 -2.65
CA ASN A 123 7.22 4.82 -1.94
C ASN A 123 7.76 5.05 -0.51
N PRO A 124 8.39 6.20 -0.23
CA PRO A 124 9.01 6.46 1.07
C PRO A 124 7.97 6.48 2.21
N HIS A 125 6.72 6.80 1.89
CA HIS A 125 5.62 6.73 2.84
C HIS A 125 5.33 5.30 3.29
N ALA A 126 5.28 4.34 2.35
CA ALA A 126 5.02 2.93 2.69
C ALA A 126 6.14 2.34 3.56
N VAL A 127 7.38 2.76 3.31
CA VAL A 127 8.53 2.42 4.16
C VAL A 127 8.32 2.97 5.57
N LEU A 128 7.99 4.27 5.70
CA LEU A 128 7.72 4.91 7.00
C LEU A 128 6.61 4.23 7.79
N ASP A 129 5.51 3.87 7.15
CA ASP A 129 4.39 3.19 7.82
C ASP A 129 4.80 1.80 8.31
N THR A 130 5.46 1.02 7.45
CA THR A 130 5.85 -0.35 7.76
C THR A 130 6.90 -0.37 8.88
N VAL A 131 7.90 0.50 8.79
CA VAL A 131 8.96 0.63 9.79
C VAL A 131 8.43 1.25 11.08
N GLY A 132 7.74 2.38 10.99
CA GLY A 132 7.30 3.16 12.14
C GLY A 132 6.16 2.54 12.92
N VAL A 133 5.35 1.68 12.29
CA VAL A 133 4.21 1.05 12.95
C VAL A 133 4.44 -0.44 13.16
N ILE A 134 4.60 -1.26 12.10
CA ILE A 134 4.83 -2.72 12.23
C ILE A 134 6.17 -3.00 12.89
N GLY A 135 7.22 -2.35 12.39
CA GLY A 135 8.57 -2.51 12.88
C GLY A 135 8.75 -2.10 14.33
N ALA A 136 8.33 -0.89 14.69
CA ALA A 136 8.35 -0.39 16.07
C ALA A 136 7.56 -1.30 17.02
N SER A 137 6.34 -1.69 16.62
CA SER A 137 5.50 -2.60 17.42
C SER A 137 6.11 -3.99 17.58
N SER A 138 7.02 -4.41 16.69
CA SER A 138 7.68 -5.72 16.79
C SER A 138 8.73 -5.78 17.91
N VAL A 139 9.22 -4.63 18.40
CA VAL A 139 10.27 -4.55 19.44
C VAL A 139 9.80 -5.11 20.78
N GLN A 140 8.50 -5.05 21.06
CA GLN A 140 7.92 -5.59 22.29
C GLN A 140 7.88 -7.14 22.33
N TYR A 141 8.21 -7.82 21.22
CA TYR A 141 8.20 -9.27 21.10
C TYR A 141 9.62 -9.81 20.89
N ALA A 142 9.88 -11.01 21.42
CA ALA A 142 11.11 -11.75 21.21
C ALA A 142 10.84 -13.22 20.83
N GLY A 143 11.84 -13.87 20.23
CA GLY A 143 11.79 -15.28 19.84
C GLY A 143 10.58 -15.62 18.96
N THR A 144 9.92 -16.74 19.27
CA THR A 144 8.77 -17.26 18.50
C THR A 144 7.61 -16.29 18.42
N ALA A 145 7.37 -15.46 19.46
CA ALA A 145 6.28 -14.49 19.45
C ALA A 145 6.48 -13.40 18.38
N LYS A 146 7.73 -12.94 18.19
CA LYS A 146 8.09 -11.96 17.15
C LYS A 146 7.91 -12.54 15.76
N LEU A 147 8.30 -13.81 15.58
CA LEU A 147 8.10 -14.53 14.33
C LEU A 147 6.61 -14.72 14.00
N VAL A 148 5.79 -15.09 14.99
CA VAL A 148 4.33 -15.20 14.82
C VAL A 148 3.72 -13.85 14.42
N PHE A 149 4.10 -12.76 15.09
CA PHE A 149 3.66 -11.41 14.73
C PHE A 149 3.97 -11.08 13.26
N ALA A 150 5.21 -11.29 12.84
CA ALA A 150 5.65 -11.00 11.47
C ALA A 150 4.93 -11.85 10.42
N ILE A 151 4.82 -13.17 10.65
CA ILE A 151 4.12 -14.08 9.75
C ILE A 151 2.65 -13.69 9.62
N VAL A 152 1.99 -13.31 10.70
CA VAL A 152 0.60 -12.88 10.64
C VAL A 152 0.45 -11.58 9.86
N CYS A 153 1.32 -10.59 10.05
CA CYS A 153 1.31 -9.38 9.23
C CYS A 153 1.44 -9.69 7.74
N ILE A 154 2.35 -10.60 7.37
CA ILE A 154 2.55 -11.05 6.00
C ILE A 154 1.30 -11.77 5.47
N ILE A 155 0.77 -12.75 6.19
CA ILE A 155 -0.42 -13.49 5.75
C ILE A 155 -1.61 -12.53 5.56
N THR A 156 -1.78 -11.56 6.46
CA THR A 156 -2.82 -10.53 6.34
C THR A 156 -2.65 -9.71 5.05
N SER A 157 -1.43 -9.31 4.67
CA SER A 157 -1.21 -8.56 3.42
C SER A 157 -1.57 -9.40 2.18
N TRP A 158 -1.18 -10.67 2.16
CA TRP A 158 -1.53 -11.59 1.08
C TRP A 158 -3.04 -11.78 0.93
N ILE A 159 -3.73 -12.05 2.05
CA ILE A 159 -5.20 -12.17 2.08
C ILE A 159 -5.85 -10.88 1.56
N TRP A 160 -5.35 -9.72 1.99
CA TRP A 160 -5.87 -8.43 1.58
C TRP A 160 -5.72 -8.17 0.08
N PHE A 161 -4.54 -8.36 -0.52
CA PHE A 161 -4.36 -8.11 -1.96
C PHE A 161 -5.13 -9.09 -2.84
N ILE A 162 -5.23 -10.37 -2.42
CA ILE A 162 -6.11 -11.34 -3.08
C ILE A 162 -7.57 -10.85 -2.99
N GLY A 163 -7.98 -10.40 -1.80
CA GLY A 163 -9.30 -9.83 -1.53
C GLY A 163 -9.61 -8.61 -2.40
N LEU A 164 -8.68 -7.67 -2.54
CA LEU A 164 -8.82 -6.50 -3.41
C LEU A 164 -8.98 -6.89 -4.87
N GLY A 165 -8.15 -7.81 -5.38
CA GLY A 165 -8.28 -8.31 -6.75
C GLY A 165 -9.64 -8.96 -7.00
N ALA A 166 -10.13 -9.74 -6.03
CA ALA A 166 -11.44 -10.40 -6.09
C ALA A 166 -12.59 -9.39 -5.98
N ALA A 167 -12.47 -8.39 -5.11
CA ALA A 167 -13.43 -7.30 -4.96
C ALA A 167 -13.56 -6.48 -6.23
N GLY A 168 -12.44 -6.17 -6.90
CA GLY A 168 -12.46 -5.46 -8.19
C GLY A 168 -13.22 -6.24 -9.27
N ARG A 169 -13.01 -7.56 -9.31
CA ARG A 169 -13.76 -8.45 -10.21
C ARG A 169 -15.24 -8.47 -9.87
N PHE A 170 -15.60 -8.52 -8.60
CA PHE A 170 -16.98 -8.51 -8.14
C PHE A 170 -17.68 -7.18 -8.49
N ILE A 171 -17.01 -6.05 -8.29
CA ILE A 171 -17.47 -4.72 -8.71
C ILE A 171 -17.73 -4.72 -10.22
N ARG A 172 -16.83 -5.25 -11.05
CA ARG A 172 -17.05 -5.34 -12.50
C ARG A 172 -18.32 -6.12 -12.88
N GLN A 173 -18.58 -7.23 -12.19
CA GLN A 173 -19.74 -8.08 -12.48
C GLN A 173 -21.06 -7.41 -12.10
N ARG A 174 -21.09 -6.69 -10.98
CA ARG A 174 -22.32 -6.04 -10.47
C ARG A 174 -22.55 -4.63 -11.02
N ALA A 175 -21.47 -3.86 -11.17
CA ALA A 175 -21.54 -2.43 -11.41
C ALA A 175 -21.48 -2.07 -12.91
N GLY A 176 -21.18 -3.01 -13.81
CA GLY A 176 -21.05 -2.71 -15.24
C GLY A 176 -20.07 -1.56 -15.52
N SER A 177 -20.43 -0.64 -16.42
CA SER A 177 -19.70 0.60 -16.75
C SER A 177 -20.12 1.80 -15.87
N SER A 178 -20.47 1.56 -14.60
CA SER A 178 -21.01 2.62 -13.72
C SER A 178 -19.93 3.51 -13.11
N GLY A 179 -20.37 4.66 -12.58
CA GLY A 179 -19.53 5.65 -11.90
C GLY A 179 -18.75 5.15 -10.68
N ILE A 180 -19.09 3.96 -10.14
CA ILE A 180 -18.35 3.34 -9.02
C ILE A 180 -16.89 3.08 -9.40
N ILE A 181 -16.63 2.66 -10.65
CA ILE A 181 -15.27 2.36 -11.11
C ILE A 181 -14.46 3.66 -11.28
N THR A 182 -15.11 4.78 -11.62
CA THR A 182 -14.47 6.10 -11.67
C THR A 182 -14.29 6.75 -10.29
N LEU A 183 -15.00 6.27 -9.27
CA LEU A 183 -14.89 6.78 -7.90
C LEU A 183 -13.61 6.28 -7.20
N ILE A 184 -13.15 5.07 -7.53
CA ILE A 184 -11.96 4.45 -6.92
C ILE A 184 -10.72 5.36 -7.05
N PRO A 185 -10.31 5.84 -8.25
CA PRO A 185 -9.12 6.67 -8.37
C PRO A 185 -9.30 8.05 -7.71
N VAL A 186 -10.54 8.56 -7.65
CA VAL A 186 -10.87 9.84 -7.00
C VAL A 186 -10.67 9.76 -5.49
N LEU A 187 -11.27 8.76 -4.83
CA LEU A 187 -11.13 8.56 -3.40
C LEU A 187 -9.67 8.29 -3.01
N SER A 188 -8.97 7.46 -3.79
CA SER A 188 -7.56 7.16 -3.54
C SER A 188 -6.67 8.38 -3.65
N ALA A 189 -6.85 9.23 -4.68
CA ALA A 189 -6.08 10.45 -4.82
C ALA A 189 -6.32 11.42 -3.64
N ILE A 190 -7.58 11.57 -3.19
CA ILE A 190 -7.91 12.39 -2.02
C ILE A 190 -7.23 11.87 -0.77
N MET A 191 -7.27 10.55 -0.52
CA MET A 191 -6.56 9.95 0.62
C MET A 191 -5.06 10.22 0.54
N MET A 192 -4.44 10.04 -0.63
CA MET A 192 -3.01 10.27 -0.82
C MET A 192 -2.60 11.73 -0.59
N TRP A 193 -3.39 12.70 -1.05
CA TRP A 193 -3.12 14.11 -0.77
C TRP A 193 -3.33 14.48 0.70
N GLY A 194 -4.35 13.90 1.35
CA GLY A 194 -4.52 14.03 2.80
C GLY A 194 -3.32 13.49 3.57
N THR A 195 -2.82 12.32 3.18
CA THR A 195 -1.61 11.73 3.75
C THR A 195 -0.36 12.55 3.43
N ALA A 196 -0.23 13.11 2.23
CA ALA A 196 0.89 14.00 1.88
C ALA A 196 0.91 15.25 2.77
N PHE A 197 -0.25 15.87 3.01
CA PHE A 197 -0.37 16.99 3.93
C PHE A 197 0.03 16.60 5.36
N TYR A 198 -0.43 15.44 5.83
CA TYR A 198 -0.02 14.88 7.12
C TYR A 198 1.49 14.68 7.22
N LEU A 199 2.15 14.19 6.17
CA LEU A 199 3.61 14.03 6.13
C LEU A 199 4.33 15.37 6.20
N GLY A 200 3.84 16.38 5.49
CA GLY A 200 4.36 17.75 5.57
C GLY A 200 4.26 18.30 6.99
N TYR A 201 3.13 18.08 7.67
CA TYR A 201 2.97 18.47 9.07
C TYR A 201 3.95 17.73 10.00
N ARG A 202 4.10 16.40 9.84
CA ARG A 202 5.08 15.59 10.61
C ARG A 202 6.52 16.06 10.39
N PHE A 203 6.86 16.48 9.18
CA PHE A 203 8.17 17.05 8.88
C PHE A 203 8.42 18.37 9.62
N ILE A 204 7.42 19.26 9.68
CA ILE A 204 7.53 20.53 10.44
C ILE A 204 7.75 20.25 11.93
N LEU A 205 6.98 19.31 12.51
CA LEU A 205 7.16 18.91 13.91
C LEU A 205 8.56 18.35 14.17
N LEU A 206 9.12 17.59 13.21
CA LEU A 206 10.45 17.03 13.32
C LEU A 206 11.52 18.12 13.37
N LEU A 207 11.39 19.17 12.55
CA LEU A 207 12.30 20.33 12.59
C LEU A 207 12.20 21.12 13.90
N GLN A 208 11.06 21.06 14.58
CA GLN A 208 10.83 21.69 15.89
C GLN A 208 11.29 20.80 17.06
N GLY A 209 11.78 19.59 16.79
CA GLY A 209 12.16 18.62 17.83
C GLY A 209 10.95 18.02 18.58
N GLN A 210 9.77 18.00 17.95
CA GLN A 210 8.49 17.57 18.55
C GLN A 210 7.92 16.28 17.90
N ALA A 211 8.69 15.57 17.08
CA ALA A 211 8.22 14.45 16.27
C ALA A 211 8.40 13.06 16.88
#